data_AF-A0A6J5ZLG6-F1
#
_entry.id   AF-A0A6J5ZLG6-F1
#
_cell.length_a   1.000
_cell.length_b   1.000
_cell.length_c   1.000
_cell.angle_alpha   90.00
_cell.angle_beta   90.00
_cell.angle_gamma   90.00
#
_symmetry.space_group_name_H-M   'P 1'
#
loop_
_entity.id
_entity.type
_entity.pdbx_description
1 polymer ?
#
loop_
_entity_poly.entity_id
_entity_poly.type
_entity_poly.pdbx_seq_one_letter_code
_entity_poly.pdbx_strand_id
1 'polypeptide(L)'
;MIHGVHHDHPNDPMRLVMPPSASIPLGLIFIAAFQLLLPFSQACMLSAGFFIGYLTYDMTHYYLHHRRPTTAVGRKLRELHMRHHFQDHDRGYGVSAPYWDNVFGTAPKSRSED
;
A
#
# COMPACT_ATOMS: atom_id res chain seq x y z
N MET A 1 -9.93 4.11 10.77
CA MET A 1 -9.14 4.70 11.86
C MET A 1 -7.66 4.91 11.49
N ILE A 2 -7.01 4.05 10.69
CA ILE A 2 -5.59 4.23 10.28
C ILE A 2 -5.46 4.84 8.87
N HIS A 3 -6.17 4.33 7.87
CA HIS A 3 -6.17 4.94 6.52
C HIS A 3 -7.07 6.18 6.40
N GLY A 4 -8.21 6.20 7.11
CA GLY A 4 -9.13 7.34 7.09
C GLY A 4 -8.52 8.64 7.63
N VAL A 5 -7.70 8.54 8.70
CA VAL A 5 -7.00 9.71 9.25
C VAL A 5 -5.93 10.25 8.30
N HIS A 6 -5.33 9.37 7.49
CA HIS A 6 -4.42 9.76 6.42
C HIS A 6 -5.17 10.49 5.29
N HIS A 7 -6.36 10.03 4.91
CA HIS A 7 -7.20 10.74 3.95
C HIS A 7 -7.60 12.15 4.41
N ASP A 8 -7.88 12.32 5.71
CA ASP A 8 -8.19 13.63 6.28
C ASP A 8 -6.96 14.56 6.34
N HIS A 9 -5.75 13.98 6.47
CA HIS A 9 -4.49 14.72 6.63
C HIS A 9 -3.34 14.15 5.77
N PRO A 10 -3.43 14.21 4.43
CA PRO A 10 -2.56 13.45 3.53
C PRO A 10 -1.10 13.93 3.47
N ASN A 11 -0.79 15.07 4.12
CA ASN A 11 0.55 15.64 4.20
C ASN A 11 1.17 15.54 5.59
N ASP A 12 0.48 14.94 6.58
CA ASP A 12 1.06 14.72 7.91
C ASP A 12 1.97 13.47 7.91
N PRO A 13 3.29 13.63 8.04
CA PRO A 13 4.23 12.50 7.96
C PRO A 13 4.07 11.51 9.11
N MET A 14 3.46 11.90 10.23
CA MET A 14 3.27 11.03 11.41
C MET A 14 2.04 10.14 11.31
N ARG A 15 1.17 10.35 10.32
CA ARG A 15 -0.11 9.64 10.15
C ARG A 15 -0.20 8.81 8.87
N LEU A 16 0.92 8.71 8.16
CA LEU A 16 0.99 8.11 6.83
C LEU A 16 1.31 6.61 6.85
N VAL A 17 2.32 6.23 7.63
CA VAL A 17 2.77 4.83 7.75
C VAL A 17 1.95 4.14 8.83
N MET A 18 1.73 2.83 8.70
CA MET A 18 1.03 2.12 9.76
C MET A 18 1.85 2.16 11.06
N PRO A 19 1.25 2.54 12.20
CA PRO A 19 1.97 2.54 13.46
C PRO A 19 2.35 1.11 13.85
N PRO A 20 3.51 0.88 14.49
CA PRO A 20 3.93 -0.45 14.93
C PRO A 20 2.88 -1.18 15.78
N SER A 21 2.10 -0.43 16.57
CA SER A 21 1.00 -0.98 17.38
C SER A 21 -0.10 -1.67 16.56
N ALA A 22 -0.25 -1.32 15.28
CA ALA A 22 -1.19 -1.98 14.37
C ALA A 22 -0.50 -2.97 13.44
N SER A 23 0.72 -2.66 12.95
CA SER A 23 1.48 -3.57 12.07
C SER A 23 1.98 -4.83 12.77
N ILE A 24 2.36 -4.76 14.06
CA ILE A 24 2.88 -5.92 14.80
C ILE A 24 1.80 -6.99 15.02
N PRO A 25 0.61 -6.67 15.58
CA PRO A 25 -0.46 -7.67 15.72
C PRO A 25 -0.85 -8.31 14.39
N LEU A 26 -0.98 -7.51 13.34
CA LEU A 26 -1.31 -8.01 12.00
C LEU A 26 -0.21 -8.94 11.45
N GLY A 27 1.06 -8.55 11.60
CA GLY A 27 2.19 -9.38 11.21
C GLY A 27 2.24 -10.72 11.95
N LEU A 28 1.94 -10.73 13.27
CA LEU A 28 1.87 -11.96 14.05
C LEU A 28 0.75 -12.89 13.58
N ILE A 29 -0.41 -12.35 13.19
CA ILE A 29 -1.51 -13.15 12.63
C ILE A 29 -1.05 -13.84 11.33
N PHE A 30 -0.38 -13.12 10.42
CA PHE A 30 0.12 -13.71 9.18
C PHE A 30 1.22 -14.74 9.41
N ILE A 31 2.19 -14.46 10.30
CA ILE A 31 3.21 -15.45 10.68
C ILE A 31 2.56 -16.72 11.21
N ALA A 32 1.61 -16.60 12.14
CA ALA A 32 0.90 -17.74 12.70
C ALA A 32 0.15 -18.54 11.63
N ALA A 33 -0.52 -17.86 10.70
CA ALA A 33 -1.19 -18.50 9.57
C ALA A 33 -0.20 -19.25 8.67
N PHE A 34 0.96 -18.67 8.35
CA PHE A 34 1.98 -19.33 7.53
C PHE A 34 2.56 -20.56 8.22
N GLN A 35 2.84 -20.48 9.53
CA GLN A 35 3.34 -21.61 10.32
C GLN A 35 2.31 -22.73 10.46
N LEU A 36 1.01 -22.41 10.45
CA LEU A 36 -0.07 -23.41 10.51
C LEU A 36 -0.25 -24.15 9.19
N LEU A 37 -0.03 -23.47 8.06
CA LEU A 37 -0.36 -23.98 6.72
C LEU A 37 0.84 -24.58 5.98
N LEU A 38 2.07 -24.25 6.37
CA LEU A 38 3.29 -24.60 5.62
C LEU A 38 4.35 -25.26 6.52
N PRO A 39 5.23 -26.10 5.95
CA PRO A 39 6.46 -26.53 6.62
C PRO A 39 7.28 -25.33 7.12
N PHE A 40 7.94 -25.49 8.26
CA PHE A 40 8.66 -24.40 8.95
C PHE A 40 9.58 -23.58 8.03
N SER A 41 10.37 -24.23 7.18
CA SER A 41 11.29 -23.54 6.27
C SER A 41 10.56 -22.66 5.25
N GLN A 42 9.44 -23.15 4.71
CA GLN A 42 8.61 -22.41 3.76
C GLN A 42 7.86 -21.28 4.46
N ALA A 43 7.35 -21.52 5.68
CA ALA A 43 6.71 -20.51 6.50
C ALA A 43 7.66 -19.34 6.83
N CYS A 44 8.92 -19.64 7.17
CA CYS A 44 9.94 -18.61 7.40
C CYS A 44 10.26 -17.81 6.13
N MET A 45 10.42 -18.48 4.99
CA MET A 45 10.68 -17.82 3.71
C MET A 45 9.52 -16.90 3.31
N LEU A 46 8.27 -17.38 3.43
CA LEU A 46 7.08 -16.59 3.10
C LEU A 46 6.88 -15.43 4.08
N SER A 47 7.15 -15.63 5.37
CA SER A 47 7.13 -14.55 6.36
C SER A 47 8.13 -13.45 6.01
N ALA A 48 9.38 -13.81 5.68
CA ALA A 48 10.39 -12.85 5.27
C ALA A 48 9.97 -12.07 4.02
N GLY A 49 9.47 -12.77 3.00
CA GLY A 49 8.94 -12.14 1.78
C GLY A 49 7.76 -11.20 2.06
N PHE A 50 6.85 -11.60 2.95
CA PHE A 50 5.72 -10.79 3.38
C PHE A 50 6.16 -9.47 4.03
N PHE A 51 7.13 -9.51 4.96
CA PHE A 51 7.64 -8.30 5.59
C PHE A 51 8.40 -7.40 4.62
N ILE A 52 9.19 -7.98 3.71
CA ILE A 52 9.86 -7.21 2.65
C ILE A 52 8.81 -6.52 1.77
N GLY A 53 7.74 -7.22 1.39
CA GLY A 53 6.64 -6.66 0.62
C GLY A 53 5.91 -5.53 1.35
N TYR A 54 5.59 -5.73 2.63
CA TYR A 54 4.97 -4.72 3.48
C TYR A 54 5.83 -3.46 3.60
N LEU A 55 7.12 -3.61 3.91
CA LEU A 55 8.04 -2.48 4.01
C LEU A 55 8.22 -1.76 2.68
N THR A 56 8.28 -2.50 1.57
CA THR A 56 8.33 -1.91 0.22
C THR A 56 7.07 -1.11 -0.08
N TYR A 57 5.90 -1.62 0.29
CA TYR A 57 4.62 -0.91 0.18
C TYR A 57 4.65 0.39 0.99
N ASP A 58 5.02 0.33 2.27
CA ASP A 58 4.94 1.48 3.19
C ASP A 58 5.95 2.57 2.79
N MET A 59 7.18 2.17 2.42
CA MET A 59 8.19 3.11 1.93
C MET A 59 7.81 3.73 0.57
N THR A 60 7.20 2.95 -0.31
CA THR A 60 6.68 3.47 -1.59
C THR A 60 5.59 4.49 -1.32
N HIS A 61 4.61 4.17 -0.48
CA HIS A 61 3.54 5.08 -0.10
C HIS A 61 4.10 6.40 0.44
N TYR A 62 5.07 6.31 1.36
CA TYR A 62 5.75 7.48 1.91
C TYR A 62 6.44 8.32 0.83
N TYR A 63 7.20 7.67 -0.03
CA TYR A 63 7.90 8.32 -1.13
C TYR A 63 6.94 9.05 -2.09
N LEU A 64 5.80 8.44 -2.43
CA LEU A 64 4.83 9.02 -3.36
C LEU A 64 4.15 10.28 -2.81
N HIS A 65 3.96 10.38 -1.48
CA HIS A 65 3.50 11.62 -0.85
C HIS A 65 4.60 12.68 -0.82
N HIS A 66 5.76 12.34 -0.26
CA HIS A 66 6.75 13.32 0.18
C HIS A 66 7.79 13.71 -0.87
N ARG A 67 7.90 12.98 -1.99
CA ARG A 67 8.93 13.20 -3.01
C ARG A 67 8.35 13.14 -4.41
N ARG A 68 8.88 13.96 -5.32
CA ARG A 68 8.49 13.96 -6.75
C ARG A 68 9.32 12.92 -7.50
N PRO A 69 8.76 11.78 -7.93
CA PRO A 69 9.52 10.74 -8.60
C PRO A 69 9.97 11.20 -9.99
N THR A 70 11.18 10.84 -10.38
CA THR A 70 11.76 11.21 -11.68
C THR A 70 11.64 10.09 -12.72
N THR A 71 11.46 8.84 -12.29
CA THR A 71 11.31 7.69 -13.19
C THR A 71 9.88 7.62 -13.75
N ALA A 72 9.72 7.02 -14.94
CA ALA A 72 8.41 6.86 -15.57
C ALA A 72 7.44 6.07 -14.67
N VAL A 73 7.91 4.96 -14.09
CA VAL A 73 7.13 4.14 -13.16
C VAL A 73 6.75 4.93 -11.92
N GLY A 74 7.71 5.60 -11.27
CA GLY A 74 7.43 6.37 -10.06
C GLY A 74 6.44 7.51 -10.30
N ARG A 75 6.55 8.20 -11.45
CA ARG A 75 5.57 9.24 -11.84
C ARG A 75 4.18 8.65 -12.02
N LYS A 76 4.07 7.47 -12.64
CA LYS A 76 2.78 6.80 -12.83
C LYS A 76 2.16 6.36 -11.51
N LEU A 77 2.95 5.75 -10.62
CA LEU A 77 2.49 5.37 -9.28
C LEU A 77 2.03 6.60 -8.49
N ARG A 78 2.79 7.70 -8.55
CA ARG A 78 2.38 8.96 -7.90
C ARG A 78 1.09 9.48 -8.50
N GLU A 79 0.95 9.52 -9.82
CA GLU A 79 -0.30 9.94 -10.46
C GLU A 79 -1.48 9.12 -9.95
N LEU A 80 -1.41 7.79 -10.01
CA LEU A 80 -2.49 6.90 -9.58
C LEU A 80 -2.83 7.10 -8.10
N HIS A 81 -1.81 7.20 -7.25
CA HIS A 81 -1.98 7.40 -5.81
C HIS A 81 -2.58 8.77 -5.46
N MET A 82 -2.17 9.84 -6.16
CA MET A 82 -2.78 11.16 -5.97
C MET A 82 -4.24 11.18 -6.45
N ARG A 83 -4.59 10.42 -7.49
CA ARG A 83 -5.98 10.29 -7.95
C ARG A 83 -6.85 9.56 -6.94
N HIS A 84 -6.33 8.54 -6.26
CA HIS A 84 -7.01 7.94 -5.10
C HIS A 84 -7.33 8.99 -4.03
N HIS A 85 -6.39 9.86 -3.68
CA HIS A 85 -6.62 10.88 -2.65
C HIS A 85 -7.53 12.05 -3.08
N PHE A 86 -7.41 12.52 -4.33
CA PHE A 86 -8.00 13.79 -4.74
C PHE A 86 -9.15 13.68 -5.74
N GLN A 87 -9.35 12.51 -6.37
CA GLN A 87 -10.43 12.30 -7.32
C GLN A 87 -11.49 11.37 -6.76
N ASP A 88 -11.11 10.16 -6.33
CA ASP A 88 -12.04 9.15 -5.84
C ASP A 88 -11.31 8.15 -4.93
N HIS A 89 -11.52 8.26 -3.61
CA HIS A 89 -10.88 7.39 -2.62
C HIS A 89 -11.48 5.98 -2.55
N ASP A 90 -12.60 5.74 -3.24
CA ASP A 90 -13.22 4.42 -3.37
C ASP A 90 -12.71 3.67 -4.63
N ARG A 91 -11.65 4.20 -5.27
CA ARG A 91 -10.94 3.58 -6.40
C ARG A 91 -9.43 3.75 -6.26
N GLY A 92 -8.65 3.00 -7.04
CA GLY A 92 -7.19 3.10 -7.07
C GLY A 92 -6.51 2.69 -5.77
N TYR A 93 -6.85 1.51 -5.24
CA TYR A 93 -6.34 1.04 -3.96
C TYR A 93 -4.87 0.60 -4.03
N GLY A 94 -4.37 0.25 -5.22
CA GLY A 94 -3.02 -0.27 -5.40
C GLY A 94 -1.96 0.83 -5.38
N VAL A 95 -1.08 0.78 -4.38
CA VAL A 95 0.06 1.73 -4.24
C VAL A 95 1.32 1.21 -4.93
N SER A 96 1.87 0.08 -4.47
CA SER A 96 3.08 -0.55 -5.03
C SER A 96 2.78 -1.51 -6.19
N ALA A 97 1.52 -1.96 -6.31
CA ALA A 97 1.06 -2.94 -7.28
C ALA A 97 -0.30 -2.56 -7.88
N PRO A 98 -0.40 -1.42 -8.62
CA PRO A 98 -1.66 -0.90 -9.14
C PRO A 98 -2.32 -1.78 -10.21
N TYR A 99 -1.63 -2.78 -10.74
CA TYR A 99 -2.21 -3.70 -11.72
C TYR A 99 -3.37 -4.51 -11.13
N TRP A 100 -3.40 -4.75 -9.81
CA TRP A 100 -4.52 -5.40 -9.14
C TRP A 100 -5.82 -4.60 -9.25
N ASP A 101 -5.75 -3.27 -9.37
CA ASP A 101 -6.96 -2.46 -9.56
C ASP A 101 -7.67 -2.77 -10.89
N ASN A 102 -6.95 -3.22 -11.91
CA ASN A 102 -7.57 -3.67 -13.15
C ASN A 102 -8.20 -5.06 -12.99
N VAL A 103 -7.53 -5.95 -12.26
CA VAL A 103 -8.02 -7.32 -11.99
C VAL A 103 -9.33 -7.29 -11.21
N PHE A 104 -9.45 -6.38 -10.24
CA PHE A 104 -10.64 -6.25 -9.38
C PHE A 104 -11.61 -5.15 -9.82
N GLY A 105 -11.37 -4.49 -10.96
CA GLY A 105 -12.28 -3.46 -11.51
C GLY A 105 -12.33 -2.14 -10.71
N THR A 106 -11.30 -1.87 -9.89
CA THR A 106 -11.17 -0.69 -9.02
C THR A 106 -10.23 0.37 -9.58
N ALA A 107 -9.80 0.26 -10.85
CA ALA A 107 -8.93 1.24 -11.48
C ALA A 107 -9.52 2.67 -11.42
N PRO A 108 -8.71 3.72 -11.21
CA PRO A 108 -9.18 5.10 -11.27
C PRO A 108 -9.84 5.41 -12.61
N LYS A 109 -10.86 6.27 -12.63
CA LYS A 109 -11.64 6.61 -13.85
C LYS A 109 -10.77 7.12 -15.01
N SER A 110 -11.27 7.19 -16.22
CA SER A 110 -10.50 7.90 -17.26
C SER A 110 -10.61 9.41 -17.03
N ARG A 111 -9.61 10.20 -17.44
CA ARG A 111 -9.70 11.68 -17.39
C ARG A 111 -10.81 12.25 -18.29
N SER A 112 -11.34 11.45 -19.22
CA SER A 112 -12.47 11.83 -20.08
C SER A 112 -13.84 11.65 -19.42
N GLU A 113 -13.88 11.04 -18.24
CA GLU A 113 -15.11 10.81 -17.45
C GLU A 113 -15.26 11.80 -16.27
N ASP A 114 -14.33 12.75 -16.13
CA ASP A 114 -14.43 13.91 -15.23
C ASP A 114 -14.98 15.13 -15.99
#